data_AF-A0ABD7X2L8-F1
#
_entry.id   AF-A0ABD7X2L8-F1
#
_cell.length_a   1.000
_cell.length_b   1.000
_cell.length_c   1.000
_cell.angle_alpha   90.00
_cell.angle_beta   90.00
_cell.angle_gamma   90.00
#
_symmetry.space_group_name_H-M   'P 1'
#
loop_
_entity.id
_entity.type
_entity.pdbx_description
1 polymer ?
#
loop_
_entity_poly.entity_id
_entity_poly.type
_entity_poly.pdbx_seq_one_letter_code
_entity_poly.pdbx_strand_id
1 'polypeptide(L)'
;MEQVTELMNDVNKAVLVERIKQNKKWGLQRHDMGKWLAILAEEFGEVAQAMQGPLGLTSIKETDADDLYEELIQVAAVASAIAEQVKERS
;
A
#
# COMPACT_ATOMS: atom_id res chain seq x y z
N MET A 1 16.51 6.86 -19.40
CA MET A 1 15.95 7.90 -18.50
C MET A 1 14.46 8.02 -18.73
N GLU A 2 14.03 8.24 -19.98
CA GLU A 2 12.62 8.33 -20.39
C GLU A 2 11.78 7.10 -19.99
N GLN A 3 12.29 5.89 -20.23
CA GLN A 3 11.61 4.63 -19.89
C GLN A 3 11.42 4.40 -18.38
N VAL A 4 12.32 4.92 -17.54
CA VAL A 4 12.20 4.82 -16.07
C VAL A 4 11.15 5.81 -15.57
N THR A 5 11.09 7.01 -16.17
CA THR A 5 10.06 8.01 -15.87
C THR A 5 8.66 7.49 -16.21
N GLU A 6 8.50 6.80 -17.34
CA GLU A 6 7.22 6.15 -17.71
C GLU A 6 6.79 5.12 -16.65
N LEU A 7 7.70 4.22 -16.25
CA LEU A 7 7.43 3.25 -15.20
C LEU A 7 7.05 3.91 -13.86
N MET A 8 7.78 4.95 -13.45
CA MET A 8 7.48 5.72 -12.24
C MET A 8 6.07 6.33 -12.31
N ASN A 9 5.69 6.86 -13.46
CA ASN A 9 4.35 7.42 -13.65
C ASN A 9 3.27 6.36 -13.55
N ASP A 10 3.48 5.18 -14.12
CA ASP A 10 2.50 4.10 -14.08
C ASP A 10 2.33 3.54 -12.66
N VAL A 11 3.42 3.36 -11.91
CA VAL A 11 3.36 2.97 -10.50
C VAL A 11 2.60 4.03 -9.67
N ASN A 12 2.91 5.32 -9.85
CA ASN A 12 2.20 6.38 -9.12
C ASN A 12 0.71 6.47 -9.48
N LYS A 13 0.33 6.19 -10.74
CA LYS A 13 -1.08 6.08 -11.12
C LYS A 13 -1.76 4.92 -10.40
N ALA A 14 -1.10 3.77 -10.28
CA ALA A 14 -1.63 2.61 -9.56
C ALA A 14 -1.88 2.94 -8.08
N VAL A 15 -0.92 3.60 -7.41
CA VAL A 15 -1.08 4.11 -6.03
C VAL A 15 -2.28 5.05 -5.91
N LEU A 16 -2.42 5.99 -6.84
CA LEU A 16 -3.56 6.91 -6.83
C LEU A 16 -4.90 6.18 -7.01
N VAL A 17 -4.97 5.21 -7.93
CA VAL A 17 -6.17 4.40 -8.16
C VAL A 17 -6.55 3.63 -6.90
N GLU A 18 -5.57 3.01 -6.23
CA GLU A 18 -5.81 2.27 -4.98
C GLU A 18 -6.27 3.21 -3.86
N ARG A 19 -5.59 4.35 -3.68
CA ARG A 19 -6.00 5.37 -2.71
C ARG A 19 -7.45 5.84 -2.95
N ILE A 20 -7.87 6.01 -4.21
CA ILE A 20 -9.26 6.33 -4.57
C ILE A 20 -10.21 5.20 -4.16
N LYS A 21 -9.86 3.93 -4.41
CA LYS A 21 -10.68 2.78 -3.98
C LYS A 21 -10.81 2.72 -2.46
N GLN A 22 -9.72 2.86 -1.71
CA GLN A 22 -9.74 2.91 -0.25
C GLN A 22 -10.62 4.06 0.25
N ASN A 23 -10.54 5.25 -0.34
CA ASN A 23 -11.40 6.37 0.02
C ASN A 23 -12.88 6.10 -0.30
N LYS A 24 -13.19 5.40 -1.40
CA LYS A 24 -14.57 5.00 -1.72
C LYS A 24 -15.10 3.95 -0.72
N LYS A 25 -14.24 3.01 -0.31
CA LYS A 25 -14.59 1.91 0.60
C LYS A 25 -14.79 2.40 2.04
N TRP A 26 -13.90 3.26 2.52
CA TRP A 26 -13.84 3.65 3.94
C TRP A 26 -14.18 5.12 4.20
N GLY A 27 -14.41 5.92 3.16
CA GLY A 27 -14.60 7.36 3.28
C GLY A 27 -13.31 8.11 3.65
N LEU A 28 -13.47 9.36 4.09
CA LEU A 28 -12.37 10.18 4.60
C LEU A 28 -11.84 9.60 5.91
N GLN A 29 -10.60 9.14 5.89
CA GLN A 29 -9.92 8.61 7.08
C GLN A 29 -8.95 9.66 7.63
N ARG A 30 -9.14 10.06 8.89
CA ARG A 30 -8.21 10.90 9.64
C ARG A 30 -8.07 10.36 11.07
N HIS A 31 -6.86 9.91 11.40
CA HIS A 31 -6.57 9.22 12.67
C HIS A 31 -5.44 9.90 13.42
N ASP A 32 -5.27 9.58 14.70
CA ASP A 32 -4.02 9.86 15.39
C ASP A 32 -2.86 9.07 14.75
N MET A 33 -1.63 9.53 15.00
CA MET A 33 -0.45 8.92 14.37
C MET A 33 -0.19 7.48 14.84
N GLY A 34 -0.64 7.10 16.04
CA GLY A 34 -0.49 5.74 16.55
C GLY A 34 -1.38 4.77 15.77
N LYS A 35 -2.64 5.14 15.53
CA LYS A 35 -3.53 4.36 14.68
C LYS A 35 -3.05 4.30 13.22
N TRP A 36 -2.54 5.39 12.67
CA TRP A 36 -1.94 5.36 11.33
C TRP A 36 -0.73 4.44 11.23
N LEU A 37 0.13 4.44 12.25
CA LEU A 37 1.26 3.51 12.32
C LEU A 37 0.80 2.06 12.35
N ALA A 38 -0.27 1.75 13.10
CA ALA A 38 -0.81 0.40 13.15
C ALA A 38 -1.35 -0.06 11.77
N ILE A 39 -2.12 0.78 11.07
CA ILE A 39 -2.64 0.47 9.73
C ILE A 39 -1.48 0.27 8.73
N LEU A 40 -0.49 1.16 8.75
CA LEU A 40 0.67 1.03 7.86
C LEU A 40 1.48 -0.25 8.15
N ALA A 41 1.59 -0.65 9.42
CA ALA A 41 2.29 -1.86 9.82
C ALA A 41 1.56 -3.15 9.41
N GLU A 42 0.22 -3.14 9.42
CA GLU A 42 -0.61 -4.24 8.94
C GLU A 42 -0.33 -4.52 7.45
N GLU A 43 -0.43 -3.49 6.62
CA GLU A 43 -0.19 -3.55 5.17
C GLU A 43 1.26 -3.96 4.85
N PHE A 44 2.23 -3.45 5.62
CA PHE A 44 3.63 -3.88 5.48
C PHE A 44 3.81 -5.37 5.83
N GLY A 45 3.01 -5.90 6.76
CA GLY A 45 2.97 -7.31 7.09
C GLY A 45 2.48 -8.18 5.93
N GLU A 46 1.53 -7.70 5.12
CA GLU A 46 1.05 -8.38 3.90
C GLU A 46 2.13 -8.40 2.82
N VAL A 47 2.81 -7.27 2.61
CA VAL A 47 4.01 -7.22 1.75
C VAL A 47 5.07 -8.24 2.20
N ALA A 48 5.36 -8.31 3.51
CA ALA A 48 6.34 -9.25 4.03
C ALA A 48 5.95 -10.71 3.76
N GLN A 49 4.66 -11.05 3.89
CA GLN A 49 4.14 -12.38 3.57
C GLN A 49 4.25 -12.68 2.07
N ALA A 50 3.86 -11.73 1.21
CA ALA A 50 3.97 -11.86 -0.24
C ALA A 50 5.43 -12.04 -0.70
N MET A 51 6.40 -11.38 -0.04
CA MET A 51 7.83 -11.57 -0.31
C MET A 51 8.39 -12.90 0.21
N GLN A 52 7.79 -13.49 1.25
CA GLN A 52 8.20 -14.79 1.79
C GLN A 52 7.71 -15.98 0.96
N GLY A 53 6.57 -15.84 0.25
CA GLY A 53 6.04 -16.86 -0.66
C GLY A 53 7.06 -17.37 -1.69
N PRO A 54 7.74 -16.48 -2.44
CA PRO A 54 8.81 -16.84 -3.39
C PRO A 54 10.03 -17.52 -2.77
N LEU A 55 10.26 -17.36 -1.46
CA LEU A 55 11.39 -17.96 -0.73
C LEU A 55 11.07 -19.36 -0.19
N GLY A 56 9.84 -19.86 -0.37
CA GLY A 56 9.43 -21.20 0.08
C GLY A 56 9.39 -21.37 1.60
N LEU A 57 9.34 -20.26 2.36
CA LEU A 57 9.38 -20.26 3.83
C LEU A 57 8.00 -20.39 4.48
N THR A 58 6.93 -20.35 3.69
CA THR A 58 5.56 -20.64 4.12
C THR A 58 5.05 -21.86 3.36
N SER A 59 4.44 -22.80 4.08
CA SER A 59 3.64 -23.86 3.47
C SER A 59 2.52 -23.18 2.70
N ILE A 60 2.62 -23.20 1.36
CA ILE A 60 1.66 -22.63 0.42
C ILE A 60 0.28 -23.20 0.77
N LYS A 61 -0.47 -22.46 1.59
CA LYS A 61 -1.92 -22.49 1.51
C LYS A 61 -2.24 -21.54 0.38
N GLU A 62 -2.95 -22.05 -0.62
CA GLU A 62 -3.56 -21.29 -1.71
C GLU A 62 -4.63 -20.33 -1.16
N THR A 63 -4.25 -19.40 -0.28
CA THR A 63 -5.17 -18.45 0.34
C THR A 63 -4.49 -17.08 0.42
N ASP A 64 -4.89 -16.21 -0.51
CA ASP A 64 -5.07 -14.76 -0.37
C ASP A 64 -3.85 -13.83 -0.19
N ALA A 65 -2.62 -14.26 -0.46
CA ALA A 65 -1.49 -13.33 -0.68
C ALA A 65 -1.30 -13.11 -2.19
N ASP A 66 -2.27 -12.43 -2.80
CA ASP A 66 -2.36 -12.24 -4.25
C ASP A 66 -1.50 -11.04 -4.68
N ASP A 67 -0.37 -11.32 -5.33
CA ASP A 67 0.52 -10.38 -6.01
C ASP A 67 1.28 -9.35 -5.13
N LEU A 68 2.59 -9.56 -4.96
CA LEU A 68 3.51 -8.61 -4.32
C LEU A 68 3.38 -7.17 -4.85
N TYR A 69 3.09 -7.00 -6.14
CA TYR A 69 2.88 -5.68 -6.71
C TYR A 69 1.64 -5.01 -6.12
N GLU A 70 0.54 -5.72 -5.94
CA GLU A 70 -0.69 -5.19 -5.34
C GLU A 70 -0.44 -4.76 -3.90
N GLU A 71 0.20 -5.60 -3.09
CA GLU A 71 0.52 -5.29 -1.69
C GLU A 71 1.40 -4.03 -1.55
N LEU A 72 2.40 -3.88 -2.43
CA LEU A 72 3.25 -2.69 -2.46
C LEU A 72 2.44 -1.43 -2.81
N ILE A 73 1.46 -1.54 -3.70
CA ILE A 73 0.56 -0.44 -4.06
C ILE A 73 -0.36 -0.08 -2.89
N GLN A 74 -0.89 -1.06 -2.15
CA GLN A 74 -1.76 -0.82 -0.99
C GLN A 74 -1.02 -0.12 0.16
N VAL A 75 0.17 -0.61 0.54
CA VAL A 75 1.09 0.06 1.50
C VAL A 75 1.35 1.51 1.09
N ALA A 76 1.68 1.75 -0.18
CA ALA A 76 1.98 3.09 -0.69
C ALA A 76 0.75 4.01 -0.63
N ALA A 77 -0.45 3.47 -0.89
CA ALA A 77 -1.71 4.21 -0.78
C ALA A 77 -1.99 4.63 0.67
N VAL A 78 -1.71 3.77 1.66
CA VAL A 78 -1.83 4.12 3.09
C VAL A 78 -0.83 5.21 3.48
N ALA A 79 0.44 5.08 3.08
CA ALA A 79 1.44 6.12 3.32
C ALA A 79 1.03 7.47 2.69
N SER A 80 0.42 7.43 1.50
CA SER A 80 -0.13 8.62 0.84
C SER A 80 -1.26 9.25 1.66
N ALA A 81 -2.20 8.46 2.19
CA ALA A 81 -3.28 8.93 3.04
C ALA A 81 -2.77 9.62 4.32
N ILE A 82 -1.71 9.10 4.93
CA ILE A 82 -1.05 9.70 6.09
C ILE A 82 -0.44 11.05 5.70
N ALA A 83 0.29 11.09 4.58
CA ALA A 83 0.93 12.31 4.08
C ALA A 83 -0.09 13.40 3.73
N GLU A 84 -1.25 13.05 3.18
CA GLU A 84 -2.38 13.98 2.97
C GLU A 84 -2.77 14.67 4.28
N GLN A 85 -3.00 13.89 5.35
CA GLN A 85 -3.40 14.43 6.64
C GLN A 85 -2.31 15.33 7.26
N VAL A 86 -1.04 14.95 7.12
CA VAL A 86 0.07 15.78 7.61
C VAL A 86 0.11 17.11 6.83
N LYS A 87 -0.04 17.05 5.50
CA LYS A 87 -0.05 18.23 4.64
C LYS A 87 -1.21 19.19 4.94
N GLU A 88 -2.39 18.67 5.26
CA GLU A 88 -3.54 19.50 5.68
C GLU A 88 -3.29 20.30 6.96
N ARG A 89 -2.31 19.88 7.77
CA ARG A 89 -1.95 20.52 9.05
C ARG A 89 -0.71 21.41 8.94
N SER A 90 -0.11 21.51 7.76
CA SER A 90 1.11 22.29 7.46
C SER A 90 0.73 23.69 7.00
#